data_AF-A0A0S7EYI7-F1
#
_entry.id   AF-A0A0S7EYI7-F1
#
_cell.length_a   1.000
_cell.length_b   1.000
_cell.length_c   1.000
_cell.angle_alpha   90.00
_cell.angle_beta   90.00
_cell.angle_gamma   90.00
#
_symmetry.space_group_name_H-M   'P 1'
#
loop_
_entity.id
_entity.type
_entity.pdbx_description
1 polymer ?
#
loop_
_entity_poly.entity_id
_entity_poly.type
_entity_poly.pdbx_seq_one_letter_code
_entity_poly.pdbx_strand_id
1 'polypeptide(L)'
;LLLVGPNPLISVSRFTEIKGGLTTDSDLLFSSNKNPEAYKEWLTSVPQYPDLISYSLSSLHELLPENTPVRKNLRKAISHYILEKGLWKNCSERCQAGIRTDSRDSCVCQCHNEP
;
A
#
# COMPACT_ATOMS: atom_id res chain seq x y z
N LEU A 1 39.72 -2.14 10.32
CA LEU A 1 39.46 -0.72 9.98
C LEU A 1 37.97 -0.57 9.69
N LEU A 2 37.23 -0.01 10.63
CA LEU A 2 35.86 0.46 10.40
C LEU A 2 35.98 1.88 9.83
N LEU A 3 35.64 2.08 8.57
CA LEU A 3 35.47 3.42 8.04
C LEU A 3 34.05 3.89 8.37
N VAL A 4 33.87 4.40 9.58
CA VAL A 4 32.69 5.19 9.94
C VAL A 4 32.94 6.62 9.46
N GLY A 5 32.47 6.94 8.25
CA GLY A 5 32.38 8.32 7.78
C GLY A 5 31.33 9.10 8.58
N PRO A 6 31.40 10.44 8.66
CA PRO A 6 30.63 11.27 9.59
C PRO A 6 29.18 11.53 9.14
N ASN A 7 28.55 10.58 8.44
CA ASN A 7 27.11 10.57 8.18
C ASN A 7 26.72 9.21 7.57
N PRO A 8 26.17 8.26 8.35
CA PRO A 8 25.46 7.16 7.75
C PRO A 8 24.20 7.74 7.12
N LEU A 9 24.22 7.93 5.80
CA LEU A 9 23.01 8.15 5.02
C LEU A 9 22.18 6.87 5.11
N ILE A 10 21.44 6.71 6.20
CA ILE A 10 20.28 5.84 6.25
C ILE A 10 19.28 6.50 5.31
N SER A 11 19.24 6.05 4.06
CA SER A 11 18.15 6.36 3.16
C SER A 11 16.89 5.69 3.71
N VAL A 12 16.13 6.39 4.53
CA VAL A 12 14.80 5.94 4.92
C VAL A 12 13.88 6.21 3.73
N SER A 13 13.64 5.18 2.92
CA SER A 13 12.65 5.26 1.84
C SER A 13 11.25 5.30 2.44
N ARG A 14 10.51 6.39 2.19
CA ARG A 14 9.14 6.60 2.65
C ARG A 14 8.24 6.89 1.46
N PHE A 15 7.04 6.33 1.51
CA PHE A 15 5.94 6.69 0.63
C PHE A 15 4.85 7.33 1.48
N THR A 16 4.48 8.55 1.14
CA THR A 16 3.42 9.30 1.83
C THR A 16 2.31 9.58 0.82
N GLU A 17 1.08 9.28 1.22
CA GLU A 17 -0.11 9.64 0.47
C GLU A 17 -0.97 10.57 1.34
N ILE A 18 -1.35 11.73 0.80
CA ILE A 18 -2.20 12.71 1.47
C ILE A 18 -3.60 12.61 0.86
N LYS A 19 -4.62 12.46 1.70
CA LYS A 19 -6.03 12.34 1.31
C LYS A 19 -6.79 13.58 1.75
N GLY A 20 -7.48 14.22 0.81
CA GLY A 20 -8.25 15.44 1.04
C GLY A 20 -7.39 16.64 1.44
N GLY A 21 -8.07 17.73 1.78
CA GLY A 21 -7.49 19.04 2.03
C GLY A 21 -6.88 19.66 0.77
N LEU A 22 -6.54 20.94 0.87
CA LEU A 22 -5.78 21.68 -0.11
C LEU A 22 -4.31 21.71 0.34
N THR A 23 -3.42 21.21 -0.50
CA THR A 23 -1.98 21.32 -0.29
C THR A 23 -1.23 21.23 -1.63
N THR A 24 -0.14 21.96 -1.75
CA THR A 24 0.83 21.82 -2.85
C THR A 24 2.03 20.96 -2.45
N ASP A 25 2.09 20.56 -1.18
CA ASP A 25 3.19 19.79 -0.60
C ASP A 25 2.93 18.29 -0.70
N SER A 26 3.94 17.54 -1.16
CA SER A 26 3.87 16.07 -1.29
C SER A 26 4.11 15.30 0.01
N ASP A 27 4.44 15.99 1.11
CA ASP A 27 4.71 15.39 2.43
C ASP A 27 4.50 16.45 3.53
N LEU A 28 3.54 16.28 4.43
CA LEU A 28 3.26 17.30 5.45
C LEU A 28 4.03 17.08 6.76
N LEU A 29 4.65 15.91 6.97
CA LEU A 29 5.08 15.47 8.30
C LEU A 29 6.58 15.19 8.43
N PHE A 30 7.27 14.81 7.35
CA PHE A 30 8.56 14.14 7.48
C PHE A 30 9.75 14.82 6.79
N SER A 31 9.59 16.04 6.28
CA SER A 31 10.70 16.78 5.65
C SER A 31 11.25 17.88 6.56
N SER A 32 12.58 17.92 6.67
CA SER A 32 13.36 18.83 7.51
C SER A 32 13.27 20.30 7.11
N ASN A 33 12.76 20.61 5.92
CA ASN A 33 12.65 21.96 5.37
C ASN A 33 11.20 22.45 5.26
N LYS A 34 10.25 21.81 5.94
CA LYS A 34 8.81 22.12 5.84
C LYS A 34 8.42 23.30 6.71
N ASN A 35 7.50 24.12 6.19
CA ASN A 35 6.80 25.13 6.98
C ASN A 35 5.96 24.41 8.05
N PRO A 36 6.18 24.65 9.36
CA PRO A 36 5.39 24.02 10.42
C PRO A 36 3.88 24.32 10.30
N GLU A 37 3.51 25.41 9.63
CA GLU A 37 2.10 25.78 9.44
C GLU A 37 1.40 25.05 8.30
N ALA A 38 2.15 24.39 7.40
CA ALA A 38 1.57 23.69 6.24
C ALA A 38 0.58 22.59 6.65
N TYR A 39 0.89 21.85 7.73
CA TYR A 39 -0.04 20.86 8.28
C TYR A 39 -1.33 21.51 8.79
N LYS A 40 -1.21 22.66 9.46
CA LYS A 40 -2.36 23.37 10.02
C LYS A 40 -3.25 23.96 8.93
N GLU A 41 -2.65 24.57 7.91
CA GLU A 41 -3.37 25.08 6.74
C GLU A 41 -4.12 23.96 6.01
N TRP A 42 -3.43 22.85 5.74
CA TRP A 42 -4.05 21.65 5.18
C TRP A 42 -5.22 21.18 6.05
N LEU A 43 -5.01 21.00 7.35
CA LEU A 43 -6.03 20.51 8.29
C LEU A 43 -7.28 21.42 8.29
N THR A 44 -7.09 22.74 8.26
CA THR A 44 -8.20 23.70 8.22
C THR A 44 -9.01 23.65 6.93
N SER A 45 -8.41 23.18 5.83
CA SER A 45 -9.08 23.07 4.53
C SER A 45 -9.85 21.75 4.35
N VAL A 46 -9.54 20.71 5.14
CA VAL A 46 -10.17 19.38 5.02
C VAL A 46 -11.70 19.42 5.04
N PRO A 47 -12.39 20.21 5.90
CA PRO A 47 -13.84 20.28 5.88
C PRO A 47 -14.43 20.77 4.55
N GLN A 48 -13.72 21.62 3.82
CA GLN A 48 -14.15 22.13 2.50
C GLN A 48 -13.76 21.18 1.35
N TYR A 49 -12.65 20.46 1.50
CA TYR A 49 -12.12 19.51 0.52
C TYR A 49 -11.93 18.12 1.14
N PRO A 50 -13.01 17.43 1.56
CA PRO A 50 -12.90 16.14 2.20
C PRO A 50 -12.52 15.04 1.20
N ASP A 51 -12.00 13.94 1.71
CA ASP A 51 -11.73 12.73 0.93
C ASP A 51 -12.16 11.49 1.73
N LEU A 52 -12.24 10.35 1.05
CA LEU A 52 -12.75 9.11 1.59
C LEU A 52 -11.67 8.39 2.41
N ILE A 53 -11.79 8.48 3.75
CA ILE A 53 -10.81 7.87 4.68
C ILE A 53 -11.20 6.44 5.06
N SER A 54 -12.49 6.17 5.24
CA SER A 54 -13.00 4.86 5.69
C SER A 54 -14.36 4.58 5.08
N TYR A 55 -14.53 3.35 4.58
CA TYR A 55 -15.72 2.93 3.85
C TYR A 55 -15.87 1.41 3.87
N SER A 56 -17.10 0.95 3.66
CA SER A 56 -17.42 -0.43 3.33
C SER A 56 -17.77 -0.55 1.85
N LEU A 57 -17.45 -1.70 1.25
CA LEU A 57 -17.74 -1.97 -0.16
C LEU A 57 -18.79 -3.09 -0.29
N SER A 58 -19.74 -2.87 -1.19
CA SER A 58 -20.65 -3.88 -1.73
C SER A 58 -20.34 -4.10 -3.21
N SER A 59 -20.64 -5.29 -3.73
CA SER A 59 -20.32 -5.60 -5.12
C SER A 59 -21.28 -4.87 -6.07
N LEU A 60 -20.76 -4.34 -7.18
CA LEU A 60 -21.54 -3.55 -8.15
C LEU A 60 -22.80 -4.28 -8.68
N HIS A 61 -22.75 -5.61 -8.80
CA HIS A 61 -23.90 -6.40 -9.26
C HIS A 61 -25.10 -6.35 -8.30
N GLU A 62 -24.92 -5.93 -7.05
CA GLU A 62 -25.99 -5.81 -6.06
C GLU A 62 -26.94 -4.65 -6.37
N LEU A 63 -26.48 -3.64 -7.11
CA LEU A 63 -27.29 -2.49 -7.55
C LEU A 63 -28.30 -2.83 -8.65
N LEU A 64 -28.15 -4.00 -9.30
CA LEU A 64 -29.04 -4.44 -10.37
C LEU A 64 -30.25 -5.19 -9.82
N PRO A 65 -31.43 -5.14 -10.47
CA PRO A 65 -32.57 -5.94 -10.06
C PRO A 65 -32.24 -7.43 -9.93
N GLU A 66 -32.83 -8.07 -8.93
CA GLU A 66 -32.68 -9.50 -8.70
C GLU A 66 -33.19 -10.30 -9.91
N ASN A 67 -32.65 -11.51 -10.08
CA ASN A 67 -33.02 -12.46 -11.14
C ASN A 67 -32.77 -12.03 -12.60
N THR A 68 -32.07 -10.92 -12.85
CA THR A 68 -31.67 -10.54 -14.22
C THR A 68 -30.44 -11.33 -14.70
N PRO A 69 -30.38 -11.73 -16.00
CA PRO A 69 -29.18 -12.33 -16.58
C PRO A 69 -27.94 -11.42 -16.44
N VAL A 70 -28.14 -10.10 -16.58
CA VAL A 70 -27.08 -9.09 -16.47
C VAL A 70 -26.45 -9.11 -15.07
N ARG A 71 -27.24 -9.19 -13.99
CA ARG A 71 -26.71 -9.33 -12.62
C ARG A 71 -25.82 -10.55 -12.46
N LYS A 72 -26.24 -11.71 -12.99
CA LYS A 72 -25.46 -12.95 -12.92
C LYS A 72 -24.14 -12.83 -13.70
N ASN A 73 -24.18 -12.24 -14.89
CA ASN A 73 -23.00 -12.05 -15.72
C ASN A 73 -22.02 -11.06 -15.11
N LEU A 74 -22.51 -9.93 -14.57
CA LEU A 74 -21.68 -8.93 -13.91
C LEU A 74 -21.01 -9.49 -12.65
N ARG A 75 -21.73 -10.27 -11.84
CA ARG A 75 -21.14 -11.00 -10.70
C ARG A 75 -19.96 -11.87 -11.14
N LYS A 76 -20.14 -12.68 -12.20
CA LYS A 76 -19.07 -13.53 -12.74
C LYS A 76 -17.88 -12.71 -13.25
N ALA A 77 -18.13 -11.63 -13.99
CA ALA A 77 -17.08 -10.76 -14.52
C ALA A 77 -16.25 -10.11 -13.41
N ILE A 78 -16.90 -9.62 -12.35
CA ILE A 78 -16.22 -9.06 -11.17
C ILE A 78 -15.37 -10.12 -10.48
N SER A 79 -15.94 -11.32 -10.22
CA SER A 79 -15.19 -12.42 -9.60
C SER A 79 -13.97 -12.82 -10.44
N HIS A 80 -14.12 -12.90 -11.75
CA HIS A 80 -13.01 -13.20 -12.66
C HIS A 80 -11.91 -12.13 -12.58
N TYR A 81 -12.28 -10.85 -12.67
CA TYR A 81 -11.32 -9.74 -12.62
C TYR A 81 -10.51 -9.74 -11.31
N ILE A 82 -11.18 -9.93 -10.17
CA ILE A 82 -10.51 -9.96 -8.86
C ILE A 82 -9.52 -11.12 -8.78
N LEU A 83 -9.90 -12.31 -9.24
CA LEU A 83 -9.01 -13.48 -9.22
C LEU A 83 -7.82 -13.35 -10.19
N GLU A 84 -8.04 -12.74 -11.35
CA GLU A 84 -6.99 -12.51 -12.33
C GLU A 84 -5.96 -11.45 -11.88
N LYS A 85 -6.43 -10.37 -11.23
CA LYS A 85 -5.56 -9.29 -10.72
C LYS A 85 -5.06 -9.54 -9.30
N GLY A 86 -5.53 -10.60 -8.65
CA GLY A 86 -5.11 -10.97 -7.31
C GLY A 86 -3.61 -11.22 -7.26
N LEU A 87 -2.94 -10.62 -6.27
CA LEU A 87 -1.55 -10.92 -6.00
C LEU A 87 -1.45 -12.34 -5.44
N TRP A 88 -0.88 -13.23 -6.25
CA TRP A 88 -0.50 -14.57 -5.86
C TRP A 88 0.96 -14.55 -5.41
N LYS A 89 1.31 -15.34 -4.39
CA LYS A 89 2.71 -15.65 -4.07
C LYS A 89 3.02 -17.08 -4.48
N ASN A 90 3.97 -17.25 -5.38
CA ASN A 90 4.46 -18.57 -5.74
C ASN A 90 5.46 -19.06 -4.70
N CYS A 91 5.04 -19.88 -3.75
CA CYS A 91 5.96 -20.40 -2.74
C CYS A 91 6.94 -21.48 -3.26
N SER A 92 6.84 -21.85 -4.54
CA SER A 92 7.86 -22.69 -5.19
C SER A 92 9.02 -21.87 -5.77
N GLU A 93 8.90 -20.54 -5.83
CA GLU A 93 9.99 -19.67 -6.27
C GLU A 93 11.10 -19.60 -5.22
N ARG A 94 12.34 -19.51 -5.70
CA ARG A 94 13.49 -19.38 -4.82
C ARG A 94 13.49 -18.01 -4.15
N CYS A 95 13.88 -17.98 -2.88
CA CYS A 95 14.19 -16.74 -2.18
C CYS A 95 15.30 -15.96 -2.89
N GLN A 96 15.37 -14.65 -2.63
CA GLN A 96 16.42 -13.79 -3.17
C GLN A 96 17.82 -14.35 -2.85
N ALA A 97 18.79 -14.06 -3.72
CA ALA A 97 20.15 -14.54 -3.57
C ALA A 97 20.71 -14.18 -2.18
N GLY A 98 21.26 -15.18 -1.48
CA GLY A 98 21.77 -15.04 -0.10
C GLY A 98 20.76 -15.37 0.99
N ILE A 99 19.50 -15.69 0.66
CA ILE A 99 18.44 -16.08 1.61
C ILE A 99 17.99 -17.51 1.30
N ARG A 100 17.81 -18.35 2.33
CA ARG A 100 17.40 -19.76 2.15
C ARG A 100 15.90 -19.91 2.36
N THR A 101 15.27 -20.80 1.60
CA THR A 101 13.89 -21.23 1.87
C THR A 101 13.86 -22.07 3.14
N ASP A 102 12.86 -21.87 3.98
CA ASP A 102 12.66 -22.68 5.18
C ASP A 102 12.28 -24.13 4.82
N SER A 103 12.79 -25.09 5.58
CA SER A 103 12.56 -26.52 5.33
C SER A 103 11.16 -27.02 5.68
N ARG A 104 10.43 -26.29 6.53
CA ARG A 104 9.09 -26.62 7.02
C ARG A 104 8.01 -25.81 6.32
N ASP A 105 8.34 -24.61 5.85
CA ASP A 105 7.43 -23.76 5.09
C ASP A 105 8.09 -23.12 3.85
N SER A 106 7.71 -23.60 2.67
CA SER A 106 8.19 -23.10 1.38
C SER A 106 7.91 -21.60 1.13
N CYS A 107 6.93 -21.02 1.82
CA CYS A 107 6.59 -19.60 1.69
C CYS A 107 7.50 -18.68 2.52
N VAL A 108 8.34 -19.24 3.40
CA VAL A 108 9.20 -18.50 4.32
C VAL A 108 10.64 -18.48 3.80
N CYS A 109 11.22 -17.28 3.77
CA CYS A 109 12.61 -17.05 3.44
C CYS A 109 13.36 -16.67 4.72
N GLN A 110 14.36 -17.45 5.09
CA GLN A 110 15.18 -17.24 6.27
C GLN A 110 16.55 -16.69 5.89
N CYS A 111 16.89 -15.54 6.46
CA CYS A 111 18.23 -14.97 6.34
C CYS A 111 19.23 -15.91 7.01
N HIS A 112 20.44 -16.01 6.46
CA HIS A 112 21.53 -16.65 7.18
C HIS A 112 21.83 -15.76 8.40
N ASN A 113 21.55 -16.26 9.61
CA ASN A 113 22.11 -15.66 10.80
C ASN A 113 23.62 -15.95 10.79
N GLU A 114 24.43 -14.99 10.38
CA GLU A 114 25.78 -14.88 10.96
C GLU A 114 25.67 -13.96 12.19
N PRO A 115 26.13 -14.40 13.37
CA PRO A 115 26.14 -13.60 14.60
C PRO A 115 27.05 -12.37 14.52
#